data_AF-A0A1E4JHT3-F1
#
_entry.id   AF-A0A1E4JHT3-F1
#
_cell.length_a   1.000
_cell.length_b   1.000
_cell.length_c   1.000
_cell.angle_alpha   90.00
_cell.angle_beta   90.00
_cell.angle_gamma   90.00
#
_symmetry.space_group_name_H-M   'P 1'
#
loop_
_entity.id
_entity.type
_entity.pdbx_description
1 polymer ?
#
loop_
_entity_poly.entity_id
_entity_poly.type
_entity_poly.pdbx_seq_one_letter_code
_entity_poly.pdbx_strand_id
1 'polypeptide(L)'
;MIFDRTGLLSWNQAITASAASENVIDLGQSGKPIGSATALARDIGPGTGVPLYVGVTEAFNTLTSLTVTIQTDDNEGFSSPTTVWTSPAYTLAQLAVGAKFMLPDEFPVGTNERYVRLYYTVAGSAPSTGKITAGVVAARQTNSGRY
;
A
#
# COMPACT_ATOMS: atom_id res chain seq x y z
N MET A 1 -13.14 9.65 -7.52
CA MET A 1 -12.15 9.08 -6.59
C MET A 1 -11.50 10.23 -5.85
N ILE A 2 -11.42 10.15 -4.52
CA ILE A 2 -10.81 11.19 -3.67
C ILE A 2 -9.85 10.52 -2.71
N PHE A 3 -8.66 11.11 -2.53
CA PHE A 3 -7.70 10.76 -1.49
C PHE A 3 -7.83 11.77 -0.35
N ASP A 4 -7.66 11.28 0.86
CA ASP A 4 -7.33 12.13 1.99
C ASP A 4 -5.81 12.16 2.21
N ARG A 5 -5.29 13.24 2.79
CA ARG A 5 -3.87 13.40 3.07
C ARG A 5 -3.33 12.35 4.05
N THR A 6 -4.09 11.99 5.09
CA THR A 6 -3.67 11.04 6.13
C THR A 6 -3.73 9.59 5.67
N GLY A 7 -4.56 9.30 4.67
CA GLY A 7 -4.64 7.99 4.01
C GLY A 7 -3.66 7.81 2.84
N LEU A 8 -2.81 8.79 2.54
CA LEU A 8 -1.92 8.79 1.38
C LEU A 8 -0.57 8.14 1.73
N LEU A 9 -0.25 7.04 1.05
CA LEU A 9 0.98 6.26 1.26
C LEU A 9 2.11 6.71 0.33
N SER A 10 1.81 6.96 -0.95
CA SER A 10 2.76 7.42 -1.95
C SER A 10 2.12 8.46 -2.85
N TRP A 11 2.82 9.55 -3.15
CA TRP A 11 2.35 10.58 -4.08
C TRP A 11 3.37 10.81 -5.19
N ASN A 12 3.14 10.24 -6.38
CA ASN A 12 4.12 10.25 -7.47
C ASN A 12 5.54 9.85 -7.02
N GLN A 13 5.62 8.94 -6.06
CA GLN A 13 6.88 8.47 -5.50
C GLN A 13 7.67 7.75 -6.59
N ALA A 14 8.91 8.17 -6.83
CA ALA A 14 9.80 7.49 -7.74
C ALA A 14 10.35 6.22 -7.08
N ILE A 15 10.15 5.09 -7.74
CA ILE A 15 10.65 3.79 -7.26
C ILE A 15 11.84 3.42 -8.12
N THR A 16 13.04 3.77 -7.67
CA THR A 16 14.31 3.50 -8.37
C THR A 16 15.09 2.32 -7.79
N ALA A 17 14.67 1.82 -6.63
CA ALA A 17 15.16 0.62 -5.98
C ALA A 17 14.05 0.07 -5.06
N SER A 18 14.25 -1.11 -4.47
CA SER A 18 13.33 -1.63 -3.47
C SER A 18 13.25 -0.67 -2.28
N ALA A 19 12.05 -0.20 -1.96
CA ALA A 19 11.82 0.84 -0.97
C ALA A 19 10.41 0.78 -0.40
N ALA A 20 10.24 1.30 0.81
CA ALA A 20 8.93 1.53 1.41
C ALA A 20 8.20 2.71 0.74
N SER A 21 6.89 2.80 0.96
CA SER A 21 6.13 4.03 0.68
C SER A 21 6.68 5.22 1.45
N GLU A 22 6.64 6.41 0.85
CA GLU A 22 7.14 7.66 1.46
C GLU A 22 6.41 8.03 2.75
N ASN A 23 5.11 7.73 2.82
CA ASN A 23 4.30 7.92 4.00
C ASN A 23 3.83 6.57 4.57
N VAL A 24 3.40 6.65 5.81
CA VAL A 24 2.80 5.57 6.59
C VAL A 24 1.43 6.06 7.08
N ILE A 25 0.46 5.16 7.15
CA ILE A 25 -0.83 5.44 7.79
C ILE A 25 -0.73 5.05 9.27
N ASP A 26 -0.95 6.01 10.17
CA ASP A 26 -1.18 5.74 11.60
C ASP A 26 -2.67 5.50 11.83
N LEU A 27 -3.04 4.27 12.16
CA LEU A 27 -4.42 3.92 12.50
C LEU A 27 -4.79 4.45 13.91
N GLY A 28 -3.82 4.86 14.71
CA GLY A 28 -4.00 5.31 16.08
C GLY A 28 -3.84 4.16 17.06
N GLN A 29 -3.45 4.50 18.29
CA GLN A 29 -3.27 3.52 19.35
C GLN A 29 -4.62 2.91 19.75
N SER A 30 -4.68 1.59 19.85
CA SER A 30 -5.87 0.91 20.35
C SER A 30 -6.18 1.29 21.79
N GLY A 31 -7.48 1.51 22.06
CA GLY A 31 -7.97 1.81 23.40
C GLY A 31 -7.67 0.68 24.38
N LYS A 32 -7.49 1.04 25.65
CA LYS A 32 -7.27 0.10 26.76
C LYS A 32 -8.46 0.16 27.71
N PRO A 33 -9.19 -0.95 27.95
CA PRO A 33 -10.24 -0.99 28.95
C PRO A 33 -9.68 -0.66 30.34
N ILE A 34 -10.46 0.06 31.16
CA ILE A 34 -10.07 0.41 32.53
C ILE A 34 -9.82 -0.88 33.32
N GLY A 35 -8.66 -0.97 33.97
CA GLY A 35 -8.25 -2.14 34.75
C GLY A 35 -7.64 -3.30 33.96
N SER A 36 -7.62 -3.23 32.62
CA SER A 36 -6.90 -4.22 31.80
C SER A 36 -5.40 -3.91 31.76
N ALA A 37 -4.56 -4.95 31.67
CA ALA A 37 -3.14 -4.80 31.33
C ALA A 37 -2.90 -4.68 29.81
N THR A 38 -3.84 -5.18 28.99
CA THR A 38 -3.71 -5.33 27.53
C THR A 38 -4.64 -4.37 26.80
N ALA A 39 -4.14 -3.75 25.72
CA ALA A 39 -4.95 -2.95 24.80
C ALA A 39 -5.86 -3.84 23.93
N LEU A 40 -6.94 -3.27 23.39
CA LEU A 40 -7.77 -3.97 22.42
C LEU A 40 -6.98 -4.23 21.13
N ALA A 41 -7.19 -5.37 20.49
CA ALA A 41 -6.74 -5.57 19.12
C ALA A 41 -7.68 -4.80 18.19
N ARG A 42 -7.13 -4.02 17.27
CA ARG A 42 -7.89 -3.36 16.21
C ARG A 42 -7.38 -3.85 14.86
N ASP A 43 -8.23 -4.54 14.12
CA ASP A 43 -7.98 -4.94 12.74
C ASP A 43 -8.93 -4.14 11.83
N ILE A 44 -8.39 -3.53 10.78
CA ILE A 44 -9.18 -2.74 9.81
C ILE A 44 -9.58 -3.55 8.57
N GLY A 45 -9.10 -4.79 8.44
CA GLY A 45 -9.47 -5.69 7.35
C GLY A 45 -10.88 -6.30 7.44
N PRO A 46 -11.38 -6.74 8.62
CA PRO A 46 -12.72 -7.32 8.71
C PRO A 46 -13.84 -6.27 8.67
N GLY A 47 -15.00 -6.64 8.13
CA GLY A 47 -16.21 -5.81 8.13
C GLY A 47 -16.43 -5.07 6.81
N THR A 48 -16.71 -3.76 6.87
CA THR A 48 -16.76 -2.93 5.67
C THR A 48 -15.35 -2.56 5.28
N GLY A 49 -14.86 -3.13 4.17
CA GLY A 49 -13.48 -2.94 3.78
C GLY A 49 -13.14 -1.49 3.46
N VAL A 50 -11.91 -1.12 3.83
CA VAL A 50 -11.34 0.20 3.57
C VAL A 50 -10.70 0.18 2.18
N PRO A 51 -11.26 0.90 1.18
CA PRO A 51 -10.81 0.76 -0.20
C PRO A 51 -9.41 1.32 -0.41
N LEU A 52 -8.57 0.55 -1.09
CA LEU A 52 -7.19 0.89 -1.36
C LEU A 52 -6.96 1.07 -2.86
N TYR A 53 -6.21 2.12 -3.21
CA TYR A 53 -5.80 2.38 -4.58
C TYR A 53 -4.27 2.36 -4.68
N VAL A 54 -3.77 1.71 -5.73
CA VAL A 54 -2.40 1.84 -6.21
C VAL A 54 -2.42 1.91 -7.71
N GLY A 55 -1.72 2.91 -8.26
CA GLY A 55 -1.58 3.07 -9.69
C GLY A 55 -0.24 3.68 -10.09
N VAL A 56 0.17 3.33 -11.31
CA VAL A 56 1.39 3.82 -11.95
C VAL A 56 1.09 5.17 -12.60
N THR A 57 1.83 6.21 -12.22
CA THR A 57 1.69 7.56 -12.77
C THR A 57 2.80 7.91 -13.75
N GLU A 58 3.92 7.18 -13.73
CA GLU A 58 4.98 7.22 -14.73
C GLU A 58 5.44 5.79 -15.03
N ALA A 59 5.59 5.42 -16.30
CA ALA A 59 5.92 4.06 -16.69
C ALA A 59 7.31 3.64 -16.16
N PHE A 60 7.38 2.38 -15.75
CA PHE A 60 8.63 1.77 -15.34
C PHE A 60 9.50 1.41 -16.54
N ASN A 61 10.82 1.33 -16.33
CA ASN A 61 11.80 0.81 -17.28
C ASN A 61 12.74 -0.21 -16.62
N THR A 62 13.48 -0.97 -17.43
CA THR A 62 14.62 -1.85 -17.08
C THR A 62 14.46 -2.95 -16.01
N LEU A 63 13.50 -2.84 -15.10
CA LEU A 63 13.19 -3.86 -14.11
C LEU A 63 12.59 -5.11 -14.78
N THR A 64 12.72 -6.25 -14.12
CA THR A 64 12.08 -7.50 -14.54
C THR A 64 10.64 -7.52 -14.04
N SER A 65 10.46 -7.28 -12.74
CA SER A 65 9.15 -7.19 -12.12
C SER A 65 9.15 -6.32 -10.87
N LEU A 66 7.95 -5.87 -10.50
CA LEU A 66 7.66 -5.17 -9.26
C LEU A 66 6.66 -6.00 -8.45
N THR A 67 6.98 -6.26 -7.20
CA THR A 67 6.03 -6.82 -6.23
C THR A 67 5.68 -5.74 -5.21
N VAL A 68 4.40 -5.57 -4.90
CA VAL A 68 3.93 -4.64 -3.87
C VAL A 68 3.40 -5.46 -2.70
N THR A 69 3.87 -5.15 -1.50
CA THR A 69 3.37 -5.76 -0.27
C THR A 69 2.73 -4.72 0.63
N ILE A 70 1.71 -5.14 1.38
CA ILE A 70 1.15 -4.36 2.47
C ILE A 70 1.83 -4.86 3.74
N GLN A 71 2.42 -3.93 4.49
CA GLN A 71 3.10 -4.23 5.75
C GLN A 71 2.44 -3.47 6.89
N THR A 72 2.41 -4.10 8.06
CA THR A 72 2.04 -3.47 9.31
C THR A 72 3.19 -3.52 10.31
N ASP A 73 3.17 -2.59 11.26
CA ASP A 73 4.08 -2.60 12.41
C ASP A 73 3.47 -1.86 13.61
N ASP A 74 3.99 -2.10 14.81
CA ASP A 74 3.60 -1.41 16.04
C ASP A 74 4.27 -0.04 16.20
N ASN A 75 5.34 0.22 15.44
CA ASN A 75 6.10 1.46 15.44
C ASN A 75 6.26 2.05 14.02
N GLU A 76 6.34 3.38 13.95
CA GLU A 76 6.44 4.12 12.67
C GLU A 76 7.71 3.79 11.88
N GLY A 77 8.77 3.31 12.56
CA GLY A 77 10.02 2.92 11.94
C GLY A 77 9.97 1.58 11.19
N PHE A 78 8.92 0.79 11.39
CA PHE A 78 8.80 -0.58 10.89
C PHE A 78 10.02 -1.44 11.25
N SER A 79 10.35 -1.50 12.54
CA SER A 79 11.50 -2.25 13.03
C SER A 79 11.31 -3.77 12.98
N SER A 80 10.07 -4.25 12.93
CA SER A 80 9.69 -5.66 12.85
C SER A 80 8.45 -5.86 11.95
N PRO A 81 8.55 -5.53 10.65
CA PRO A 81 7.39 -5.42 9.80
C PRO A 81 6.73 -6.77 9.54
N THR A 82 5.43 -6.86 9.75
CA THR A 82 4.62 -8.02 9.36
C THR A 82 4.04 -7.78 7.97
N THR A 83 4.24 -8.73 7.05
CA THR A 83 3.60 -8.66 5.73
C THR A 83 2.22 -9.29 5.79
N VAL A 84 1.18 -8.50 5.54
CA VAL A 84 -0.22 -8.96 5.60
C VAL A 84 -0.77 -9.37 4.24
N TRP A 85 -0.18 -8.86 3.15
CA TRP A 85 -0.52 -9.28 1.79
C TRP A 85 0.63 -8.99 0.82
N THR A 86 0.74 -9.83 -0.21
CA THR A 86 1.76 -9.74 -1.26
C THR A 86 1.11 -9.88 -2.63
N SER A 87 1.46 -8.99 -3.56
CA SER A 87 0.96 -9.05 -4.93
C SER A 87 1.63 -10.16 -5.74
N PRO A 88 1.04 -10.53 -6.90
CA PRO A 88 1.82 -11.15 -7.97
C PRO A 88 3.01 -10.26 -8.36
N ALA A 89 4.01 -10.87 -8.98
CA ALA A 89 5.10 -10.11 -9.60
C ALA A 89 4.60 -9.45 -10.89
N TYR A 90 4.40 -8.13 -10.88
CA TYR A 90 3.98 -7.37 -12.06
C TYR A 90 5.18 -7.20 -12.99
N THR A 91 5.07 -7.75 -14.20
CA THR A 91 6.09 -7.60 -15.24
C THR A 91 6.15 -6.16 -15.76
N LEU A 92 7.27 -5.79 -16.39
CA LEU A 92 7.45 -4.45 -16.98
C LEU A 92 6.29 -4.03 -17.90
N ALA A 93 5.76 -4.95 -18.71
CA ALA A 93 4.65 -4.67 -19.64
C ALA A 93 3.33 -4.30 -18.93
N GLN A 94 3.16 -4.73 -17.67
CA GLN A 94 1.99 -4.42 -16.86
C GLN A 94 2.12 -3.07 -16.12
N LEU A 95 3.32 -2.49 -16.09
CA LEU A 95 3.66 -1.28 -15.34
C LEU A 95 3.71 -0.04 -16.24
N ALA A 96 2.74 0.07 -17.15
CA ALA A 96 2.55 1.24 -18.00
C ALA A 96 1.86 2.39 -17.24
N VAL A 97 1.99 3.62 -17.74
CA VAL A 97 1.25 4.78 -17.19
C VAL A 97 -0.25 4.48 -17.18
N GLY A 98 -0.90 4.76 -16.06
CA GLY A 98 -2.33 4.53 -15.89
C GLY A 98 -2.70 3.09 -15.57
N ALA A 99 -1.73 2.17 -15.41
CA ALA A 99 -1.97 0.88 -14.78
C ALA A 99 -2.47 1.11 -13.35
N LYS A 100 -3.55 0.42 -12.98
CA LYS A 100 -4.26 0.55 -11.70
C LYS A 100 -4.48 -0.83 -11.10
N PHE A 101 -4.86 -0.84 -9.82
CA PHE A 101 -5.29 -2.05 -9.12
C PHE A 101 -4.17 -3.09 -8.96
N MET A 102 -2.98 -2.61 -8.62
CA MET A 102 -1.82 -3.45 -8.29
C MET A 102 -1.88 -4.06 -6.87
N LEU A 103 -3.00 -3.87 -6.17
CA LEU A 103 -3.25 -4.24 -4.78
C LEU A 103 -4.64 -4.88 -4.65
N PRO A 104 -4.94 -5.55 -3.51
CA PRO A 104 -6.30 -5.96 -3.21
C PRO A 104 -7.20 -4.72 -3.16
N ASP A 105 -8.50 -4.95 -3.37
CA ASP A 105 -9.48 -3.89 -3.48
C ASP A 105 -9.62 -3.08 -2.17
N GLU A 106 -9.30 -3.72 -1.05
CA GLU A 106 -9.40 -3.23 0.33
C GLU A 106 -8.25 -3.78 1.19
N PHE A 107 -8.03 -3.19 2.36
CA PHE A 107 -7.06 -3.74 3.31
C PHE A 107 -7.44 -5.17 3.73
N PRO A 108 -6.48 -6.11 3.75
CA PRO A 108 -6.73 -7.50 4.12
C PRO A 108 -6.95 -7.65 5.63
N VAL A 109 -7.65 -8.72 6.00
CA VAL A 109 -7.67 -9.21 7.40
C VAL A 109 -6.24 -9.49 7.85
N GLY A 110 -5.94 -9.13 9.09
CA GLY A 110 -4.58 -9.16 9.64
C GLY A 110 -3.89 -7.80 9.60
N THR A 111 -4.54 -6.75 9.08
CA THR A 111 -4.04 -5.36 9.20
C THR A 111 -4.33 -4.83 10.61
N ASN A 112 -3.66 -5.43 11.60
CA ASN A 112 -4.05 -5.39 13.02
C ASN A 112 -3.08 -4.64 13.94
N GLU A 113 -2.08 -3.98 13.38
CA GLU A 113 -1.13 -3.14 14.11
C GLU A 113 -1.36 -1.66 13.81
N ARG A 114 -0.63 -0.78 14.50
CA ARG A 114 -0.90 0.66 14.48
C ARG A 114 -0.53 1.31 13.17
N TYR A 115 0.60 0.92 12.58
CA TYR A 115 1.14 1.56 11.40
C TYR A 115 1.00 0.65 10.19
N VAL A 116 0.64 1.22 9.04
CA VAL A 116 0.52 0.50 7.77
C VAL A 116 1.29 1.23 6.68
N ARG A 117 2.05 0.48 5.88
CA ARG A 117 2.77 1.00 4.72
C ARG A 117 2.70 0.05 3.54
N LEU A 118 3.11 0.54 2.36
CA LEU A 118 3.46 -0.34 1.25
C LEU A 118 4.96 -0.55 1.21
N TYR A 119 5.38 -1.70 0.70
CA TYR A 119 6.77 -1.95 0.33
C TYR A 119 6.83 -2.41 -1.13
N TYR A 120 7.71 -1.77 -1.89
CA TYR A 120 7.91 -2.02 -3.30
C TYR A 120 9.20 -2.82 -3.47
N THR A 121 9.08 -4.06 -3.93
CA THR A 121 10.22 -4.93 -4.19
C THR A 121 10.50 -4.95 -5.68
N VAL A 122 11.63 -4.38 -6.08
CA VAL A 122 12.13 -4.39 -7.46
C VAL A 122 12.97 -5.64 -7.68
N ALA A 123 12.65 -6.40 -8.72
CA ALA A 123 13.46 -7.53 -9.19
C ALA A 123 14.16 -7.20 -10.51
N GLY A 124 15.40 -7.68 -10.67
CA GLY A 124 16.24 -7.39 -11.84
C GLY A 124 17.02 -6.09 -11.68
N SER A 125 17.11 -5.31 -12.76
CA SER A 125 17.83 -4.03 -12.73
C SER A 125 16.98 -2.92 -12.13
N ALA A 126 17.63 -2.04 -11.37
CA ALA A 126 17.02 -0.83 -10.82
C ALA A 126 16.43 0.03 -11.95
N PRO A 127 15.12 0.35 -11.91
CA PRO A 127 14.50 1.30 -12.85
C PRO A 127 15.05 2.72 -12.64
N SER A 128 15.19 3.48 -13.73
CA SER A 128 15.46 4.93 -13.68
C SER A 128 14.21 5.77 -13.87
N THR A 129 13.11 5.17 -14.34
CA THR A 129 11.77 5.76 -14.43
C THR A 129 10.75 4.83 -13.76
N GLY A 130 9.65 5.40 -13.27
CA GLY A 130 8.62 4.62 -12.60
C GLY A 130 8.11 5.35 -11.36
N LYS A 131 6.84 5.76 -11.40
CA LYS A 131 6.21 6.46 -10.28
C LYS A 131 4.91 5.81 -9.89
N ILE A 132 4.67 5.77 -8.57
CA ILE A 132 3.45 5.21 -7.99
C ILE A 132 2.74 6.26 -7.15
N THR A 133 1.41 6.27 -7.28
CA THR A 133 0.51 6.92 -6.32
C THR A 133 -0.33 5.87 -5.64
N ALA A 134 -0.38 5.91 -4.31
CA ALA A 134 -1.01 4.90 -3.47
C ALA A 134 -1.66 5.53 -2.24
N GLY A 135 -2.82 5.00 -1.85
CA GLY A 135 -3.49 5.42 -0.63
C GLY A 135 -4.95 4.98 -0.54
N VAL A 136 -5.55 5.25 0.61
CA VAL A 136 -6.98 5.02 0.88
C VAL A 136 -7.81 5.98 0.02
N VAL A 137 -8.88 5.45 -0.55
CA VAL A 137 -9.84 6.21 -1.34
C VAL A 137 -11.25 6.02 -0.83
N ALA A 138 -12.08 7.07 -0.88
CA ALA A 138 -13.49 6.94 -0.46
C ALA A 138 -14.28 5.94 -1.32
N ALA A 139 -13.93 5.84 -2.61
CA ALA A 139 -14.42 4.82 -3.52
C ALA A 139 -13.45 4.69 -4.72
N ARG A 140 -13.24 3.46 -5.19
CA ARG A 140 -12.40 3.16 -6.35
C ARG A 140 -13.12 3.51 -7.64
N GLN A 141 -12.43 4.17 -8.57
CA GLN A 141 -12.94 4.35 -9.94
C GLN A 141 -12.66 3.09 -10.75
N THR A 142 -13.62 2.17 -10.82
CA THR A 142 -13.49 0.87 -11.49
C THR A 142 -13.79 0.91 -12.98
N ASN A 143 -14.47 1.95 -13.47
CA ASN A 143 -14.73 2.07 -14.90
C ASN A 143 -13.41 2.31 -15.65
N SER A 144 -13.08 1.37 -16.53
CA SER A 144 -12.01 1.53 -17.52
C SER A 144 -12.69 2.08 -18.77
N GLY A 145 -12.33 3.30 -19.19
CA GLY A 145 -12.88 3.88 -20.40
C GLY A 145 -12.53 3.02 -21.61
N ARG A 146 -13.45 2.12 -21.99
CA ARG A 146 -13.47 1.41 -23.26
C ARG A 146 -14.82 1.70 -23.90
N TYR A 147 -14.83 2.71 -24.75
CA TYR A 147 -15.65 2.72 -25.96
C TYR A 147 -14.70 2.49 -27.13
#